data_AF-A0A6S7G9I8-F1
#
_entry.id   AF-A0A6S7G9I8-F1
#
_cell.length_a   1.000
_cell.length_b   1.000
_cell.length_c   1.000
_cell.angle_alpha   90.00
_cell.angle_beta   90.00
_cell.angle_gamma   90.00
#
_symmetry.space_group_name_H-M   'P 1'
#
loop_
_entity.id
_entity.type
_entity.pdbx_description
1 polymer ?
#
loop_
_entity_poly.entity_id
_entity_poly.type
_entity_poly.pdbx_seq_one_letter_code
_entity_poly.pdbx_strand_id
1 'polypeptide(L)'
;MNVSTLLILIILGGNVILDSNAAECEDTLGMASGDIKDDQISATFFDGIYRPEQARLYGNSAWCVSAKNGLEAFLEVDLGEIKRVTRLGIQGFGNGYISNFTIRYKRRKTDKYWRHIVERLPYNTSNIMTFQGNSDNTTTEFRKFKGSRILRYLRFVVLGGVGEKWCLKLELYGCKWKNKDGLVSYEAAQGNIRGLNGSTAVTMNDATYDGTVKHYGRRFGALQGGLGQLTDGDVGGDAFWLDTGNGKSFEWVGWYDLINLKPSIKFEFDKPRLFHKIFFHSNNRPGNVRVFRSLLVSFSTDGSYFSRKFVFSPSYHTTMHRNQSMWIEVDLQGHMGKYMNCEFSYEGKWIVLSEVKFESEEYNEKVTNYTNKETPTIQDTKIPENTPSVRQTERRPMETKHVLSLHAVIAMAVVGAALLLFTVVFIIWLSRIHQEGEDGEYPTRNVNRIVNSLKRGSLQRKKKPKHYSSSSESDDDIEELMLRKMNNAVARDQPLYKSLDKHKMNNMVMMNNMKYWNNEDEIETKVKEKSLDNLELDV
;
A
#
# COMPACT_ATOMS: atom_id res chain seq x y z
N MET A 1 58.12 -4.75 -29.70
CA MET A 1 57.60 -3.95 -28.57
C MET A 1 56.10 -4.16 -28.52
N ASN A 2 55.67 -4.78 -27.42
CA ASN A 2 54.42 -5.51 -27.30
C ASN A 2 53.22 -4.62 -27.00
N VAL A 3 52.09 -5.11 -27.48
CA VAL A 3 50.70 -4.84 -27.07
C VAL A 3 50.59 -4.58 -25.57
N SER A 4 50.63 -3.32 -25.14
CA SER A 4 50.45 -2.93 -23.73
C SER A 4 49.93 -1.50 -23.53
N THR A 5 49.28 -0.93 -24.55
CA THR A 5 48.68 0.42 -24.46
C THR A 5 47.18 0.44 -24.72
N LEU A 6 46.52 -0.73 -24.75
CA LEU A 6 45.06 -0.84 -24.87
C LEU A 6 44.37 -1.41 -23.60
N LEU A 7 45.06 -1.39 -22.45
CA LEU A 7 44.50 -1.88 -21.18
C LEU A 7 44.60 -0.88 -20.01
N ILE A 8 44.90 0.39 -20.28
CA ILE A 8 45.03 1.44 -19.24
C ILE A 8 44.11 2.62 -19.59
N LEU A 9 42.82 2.32 -19.79
CA LEU A 9 41.78 3.35 -19.91
C LEU A 9 40.39 2.82 -19.46
N ILE A 10 40.36 1.94 -18.46
CA ILE A 10 39.11 1.54 -17.76
C ILE A 10 39.23 1.67 -16.22
N ILE A 11 40.37 2.11 -15.68
CA ILE A 11 40.52 2.30 -14.24
C ILE A 11 40.95 3.74 -14.00
N LEU A 12 39.95 4.61 -13.80
CA LEU A 12 39.94 5.71 -12.83
C LEU A 12 38.67 6.55 -13.05
N GLY A 13 37.85 6.67 -12.00
CA GLY A 13 36.93 7.80 -11.85
C GLY A 13 35.46 7.56 -12.14
N GLY A 14 34.93 6.38 -11.85
CA GLY A 14 33.50 6.18 -11.69
C GLY A 14 33.25 5.47 -10.38
N ASN A 15 33.12 6.22 -9.28
CA ASN A 15 32.29 5.74 -8.16
C ASN A 15 30.85 5.67 -8.69
N VAL A 16 30.57 4.63 -9.47
CA VAL A 16 29.22 4.12 -9.58
C VAL A 16 28.95 3.57 -8.19
N ILE A 17 28.40 4.41 -7.32
CA ILE A 17 27.52 3.92 -6.29
C ILE A 17 26.44 3.20 -7.09
N LEU A 18 26.63 1.89 -7.25
CA LEU A 18 25.52 0.98 -7.46
C LEU A 18 24.66 1.24 -6.23
N ASP A 19 23.69 2.16 -6.38
CA ASP A 19 22.58 2.22 -5.46
C ASP A 19 22.06 0.79 -5.47
N SER A 20 22.34 0.11 -4.36
CA SER A 20 22.17 -1.32 -4.24
C SER A 20 20.79 -1.62 -4.80
N ASN A 21 20.72 -2.47 -5.84
CA ASN A 21 19.52 -3.19 -6.21
C ASN A 21 18.67 -3.31 -4.96
N ALA A 22 17.47 -2.71 -4.94
CA ALA A 22 16.59 -2.78 -3.78
C ALA A 22 16.60 -4.24 -3.33
N ALA A 23 17.32 -4.52 -2.24
CA ALA A 23 17.57 -5.88 -1.84
C ALA A 23 16.18 -6.48 -1.66
N GLU A 24 15.89 -7.54 -2.40
CA GLU A 24 14.62 -8.23 -2.28
C GLU A 24 14.46 -8.49 -0.78
N CYS A 25 13.37 -8.00 -0.17
CA CYS A 25 13.17 -8.04 1.28
C CYS A 25 12.85 -9.46 1.72
N GLU A 26 13.81 -10.34 1.52
CA GLU A 26 13.75 -11.80 1.59
C GLU A 26 14.97 -12.31 2.36
N ASP A 27 15.64 -11.44 3.15
CA ASP A 27 16.75 -11.83 4.02
C ASP A 27 16.25 -12.71 5.18
N THR A 28 17.08 -13.63 5.66
CA THR A 28 16.77 -14.41 6.88
C THR A 28 16.68 -13.48 8.09
N LEU A 29 15.64 -13.64 8.91
CA LEU A 29 15.40 -12.76 10.06
C LEU A 29 16.03 -13.24 11.37
N GLY A 30 16.56 -14.47 11.41
CA GLY A 30 17.53 -14.88 12.41
C GLY A 30 17.26 -16.19 13.14
N MET A 31 16.33 -17.03 12.66
CA MET A 31 16.08 -18.32 13.33
C MET A 31 17.27 -19.26 13.15
N ALA A 32 17.71 -19.50 11.91
CA ALA A 32 18.82 -20.41 11.62
C ALA A 32 20.18 -19.86 12.07
N SER A 33 20.40 -18.54 11.94
CA SER A 33 21.67 -17.91 12.32
C SER A 33 21.89 -17.80 13.83
N GLY A 34 20.81 -17.82 14.63
CA GLY A 34 20.89 -17.57 16.08
C GLY A 34 20.74 -16.09 16.46
N ASP A 35 20.54 -15.19 15.51
CA ASP A 35 20.32 -13.76 15.81
C ASP A 35 19.02 -13.52 16.59
N ILE A 36 17.99 -14.34 16.33
CA ILE A 36 16.85 -14.47 17.24
C ILE A 36 17.30 -15.41 18.36
N LYS A 37 17.38 -14.90 19.59
CA LYS A 37 17.87 -15.66 20.75
C LYS A 37 16.82 -16.63 21.29
N ASP A 38 17.25 -17.59 22.11
CA ASP A 38 16.36 -18.62 22.66
C ASP A 38 15.23 -18.04 23.52
N ASP A 39 15.49 -16.98 24.28
CA ASP A 39 14.49 -16.27 25.10
C ASP A 39 13.43 -15.53 24.27
N GLN A 40 13.67 -15.37 22.97
CA GLN A 40 12.73 -14.79 22.01
C GLN A 40 11.83 -15.83 21.34
N ILE A 41 12.00 -17.11 21.66
CA ILE A 41 11.24 -18.23 21.09
C ILE A 41 10.50 -18.95 22.21
N SER A 42 9.18 -19.02 22.11
CA SER A 42 8.33 -19.71 23.10
C SER A 42 7.25 -20.54 22.41
N ALA A 43 6.56 -21.41 23.14
CA ALA A 43 5.44 -22.15 22.59
C ALA A 43 4.37 -22.40 23.66
N THR A 44 3.16 -22.74 23.23
CA THR A 44 2.08 -23.16 24.14
C THR A 44 2.37 -24.50 24.78
N PHE A 45 2.86 -25.46 23.99
CA PHE A 45 3.18 -26.82 24.41
C PHE A 45 4.42 -27.30 23.68
N PHE A 46 5.14 -28.24 24.27
CA PHE A 46 6.20 -28.98 23.61
C PHE A 46 6.36 -30.35 24.28
N ASP A 47 6.93 -31.30 23.56
CA ASP A 47 7.11 -32.68 24.03
C ASP A 47 8.56 -32.93 24.47
N GLY A 48 8.79 -32.94 25.78
CA GLY A 48 10.07 -33.32 26.39
C GLY A 48 11.25 -32.48 25.93
N ILE A 49 12.13 -33.08 25.12
CA ILE A 49 13.35 -32.44 24.62
C ILE A 49 13.11 -31.52 23.40
N TYR A 50 11.94 -31.60 22.75
CA TYR A 50 11.61 -30.86 21.52
C TYR A 50 11.13 -29.43 21.80
N ARG A 51 11.97 -28.67 22.49
CA ARG A 51 11.67 -27.34 23.03
C ARG A 51 11.51 -26.27 21.93
N PRO A 52 10.87 -25.12 22.23
CA PRO A 52 10.64 -24.05 21.26
C PRO A 52 11.92 -23.57 20.56
N GLU A 53 13.01 -23.38 21.29
CA GLU A 53 14.31 -22.93 20.78
C GLU A 53 14.95 -23.90 19.78
N GLN A 54 14.50 -25.16 19.75
CA GLN A 54 14.95 -26.15 18.78
C GLN A 54 14.26 -26.00 17.41
N ALA A 55 13.26 -25.13 17.28
CA ALA A 55 12.54 -24.88 16.03
C ALA A 55 13.36 -24.16 14.95
N ARG A 56 14.68 -24.04 15.06
CA ARG A 56 15.50 -23.31 14.09
C ARG A 56 15.65 -24.12 12.81
N LEU A 57 15.37 -23.51 11.66
CA LEU A 57 15.55 -24.16 10.36
C LEU A 57 16.99 -24.68 10.21
N TYR A 58 17.15 -25.87 9.62
CA TYR A 58 18.41 -26.60 9.50
C TYR A 58 19.09 -27.02 10.83
N GLY A 59 18.45 -26.78 11.97
CA GLY A 59 18.93 -27.26 13.27
C GLY A 59 18.90 -28.80 13.38
N ASN A 60 19.65 -29.33 14.35
CA ASN A 60 19.75 -30.78 14.60
C ASN A 60 18.47 -31.39 15.24
N SER A 61 17.54 -30.54 15.69
CA SER A 61 16.27 -30.94 16.29
C SER A 61 15.15 -30.01 15.80
N ALA A 62 13.97 -30.06 16.43
CA ALA A 62 12.79 -29.28 16.10
C ALA A 62 11.95 -28.99 17.34
N TRP A 63 11.03 -28.03 17.23
CA TRP A 63 9.90 -27.96 18.15
C TRP A 63 8.86 -29.00 17.76
N CYS A 64 8.38 -29.80 18.72
CA CYS A 64 7.37 -30.81 18.46
C CYS A 64 6.28 -30.83 19.52
N VAL A 65 5.05 -31.07 19.08
CA VAL A 65 3.87 -31.27 19.92
C VAL A 65 3.29 -32.65 19.71
N SER A 66 2.76 -33.29 20.77
CA SER A 66 2.04 -34.55 20.60
C SER A 66 0.79 -34.33 19.74
N ALA A 67 0.48 -35.26 18.83
CA ALA A 67 -0.69 -35.18 17.96
C ALA A 67 -2.02 -35.00 18.73
N LYS A 68 -2.10 -35.48 19.99
CA LYS A 68 -3.28 -35.32 20.86
C LYS A 68 -3.53 -33.87 21.29
N ASN A 69 -2.46 -33.08 21.43
CA ASN A 69 -2.50 -31.69 21.91
C ASN A 69 -2.03 -30.69 20.84
N GLY A 70 -1.81 -31.16 19.61
CA GLY A 70 -1.16 -30.37 18.56
C GLY A 70 -2.07 -29.35 17.89
N LEU A 71 -3.39 -29.56 17.92
CA LEU A 71 -4.35 -28.62 17.34
C LEU A 71 -4.36 -27.31 18.15
N GLU A 72 -4.24 -26.17 17.46
CA GLU A 72 -4.13 -24.82 18.03
C GLU A 72 -2.89 -24.56 18.91
N ALA A 73 -1.99 -25.54 19.06
CA ALA A 73 -0.68 -25.29 19.63
C ALA A 73 0.08 -24.30 18.73
N PHE A 74 0.88 -23.42 19.33
CA PHE A 74 1.63 -22.41 18.59
C PHE A 74 3.07 -22.29 19.06
N LEU A 75 3.94 -21.97 18.10
CA LEU A 75 5.27 -21.43 18.34
C LEU A 75 5.19 -19.91 18.18
N GLU A 76 5.68 -19.17 19.17
CA GLU A 76 5.75 -17.71 19.17
C GLU A 76 7.21 -17.24 19.04
N VAL A 77 7.43 -16.28 18.14
CA VAL A 77 8.73 -15.66 17.88
C VAL A 77 8.61 -14.15 18.08
N ASP A 78 9.42 -13.60 18.99
CA ASP A 78 9.64 -12.14 19.14
C ASP A 78 10.84 -11.71 18.28
N LEU A 79 10.60 -10.96 17.21
CA LEU A 79 11.65 -10.44 16.34
C LEU A 79 12.50 -9.31 16.98
N GLY A 80 12.18 -8.90 18.21
CA GLY A 80 12.86 -7.85 18.99
C GLY A 80 12.46 -6.44 18.58
N GLU A 81 12.27 -6.21 17.29
CA GLU A 81 11.76 -4.98 16.69
C GLU A 81 10.69 -5.27 15.64
N ILE A 82 9.97 -4.23 15.21
CA ILE A 82 9.06 -4.37 14.08
C ILE A 82 9.90 -4.64 12.83
N LYS A 83 9.55 -5.70 12.10
CA LYS A 83 10.15 -6.06 10.83
C LYS A 83 9.07 -6.15 9.76
N ARG A 84 9.52 -6.09 8.51
CA ARG A 84 8.71 -6.45 7.35
C ARG A 84 8.97 -7.91 7.04
N VAL A 85 7.94 -8.75 7.14
CA VAL A 85 8.03 -10.20 6.92
C VAL A 85 7.29 -10.54 5.63
N THR A 86 7.94 -11.26 4.72
CA THR A 86 7.41 -11.59 3.40
C THR A 86 7.11 -13.07 3.23
N ARG A 87 7.87 -13.95 3.89
CA ARG A 87 7.78 -15.40 3.68
C ARG A 87 8.27 -16.19 4.89
N LEU A 88 7.83 -17.45 4.96
CA LEU A 88 8.28 -18.44 5.93
C LEU A 88 9.00 -19.59 5.23
N GLY A 89 10.00 -20.17 5.88
CA GLY A 89 10.58 -21.47 5.54
C GLY A 89 10.28 -22.47 6.65
N ILE A 90 9.72 -23.63 6.29
CA ILE A 90 9.27 -24.64 7.24
C ILE A 90 9.79 -26.02 6.87
N GLN A 91 10.16 -26.83 7.87
CA GLN A 91 10.64 -28.20 7.70
C GLN A 91 10.07 -29.08 8.83
N GLY A 92 9.79 -30.34 8.55
CA GLY A 92 9.46 -31.31 9.60
C GLY A 92 10.70 -31.85 10.32
N PHE A 93 10.51 -32.90 11.13
CA PHE A 93 11.61 -33.59 11.81
C PHE A 93 11.24 -35.00 12.25
N GLY A 94 12.21 -35.91 12.28
CA GLY A 94 12.00 -37.29 12.73
C GLY A 94 10.95 -37.97 11.86
N ASN A 95 9.85 -38.45 12.43
CA ASN A 95 8.73 -39.06 11.70
C ASN A 95 7.49 -38.16 11.62
N GLY A 96 7.64 -36.85 11.87
CA GLY A 96 6.51 -35.95 12.02
C GLY A 96 6.69 -34.59 11.35
N TYR A 97 5.58 -34.00 10.92
CA TYR A 97 5.54 -32.68 10.32
C TYR A 97 4.17 -32.02 10.47
N ILE A 98 4.12 -30.70 10.32
CA ILE A 98 2.87 -29.94 10.30
C ILE A 98 2.38 -29.81 8.87
N SER A 99 1.14 -30.24 8.62
CA SER A 99 0.53 -30.29 7.30
C SER A 99 -0.30 -29.06 6.98
N ASN A 100 -0.85 -28.37 7.99
CA ASN A 100 -1.62 -27.13 7.83
C ASN A 100 -1.40 -26.21 9.04
N PHE A 101 -1.37 -24.90 8.79
CA PHE A 101 -1.19 -23.90 9.84
C PHE A 101 -1.87 -22.57 9.50
N THR A 102 -1.99 -21.70 10.49
CA THR A 102 -2.34 -20.29 10.29
C THR A 102 -1.37 -19.39 11.04
N ILE A 103 -1.33 -18.11 10.67
CA ILE A 103 -0.45 -17.12 11.27
C ILE A 103 -1.27 -16.09 12.03
N ARG A 104 -0.86 -15.88 13.28
CA ARG A 104 -1.30 -14.77 14.12
C ARG A 104 -0.11 -13.84 14.38
N TYR A 105 -0.32 -12.54 14.43
CA TYR A 105 0.77 -11.60 14.73
C TYR A 105 0.37 -10.37 15.54
N LYS A 106 1.36 -9.72 16.15
CA LYS A 106 1.24 -8.40 16.79
C LYS A 106 2.37 -7.48 16.33
N ARG A 107 2.08 -6.19 16.26
CA ARG A 107 3.11 -5.15 16.01
C ARG A 107 3.78 -4.73 17.31
N ARG A 108 3.00 -4.69 18.40
CA ARG A 108 3.46 -4.24 19.71
C ARG A 108 3.02 -5.24 20.77
N LYS A 109 3.80 -5.36 21.84
CA LYS A 109 3.47 -6.21 22.99
C LYS A 109 2.14 -5.79 23.64
N THR A 110 1.87 -4.48 23.62
CA THR A 110 0.67 -3.85 24.18
C THR A 110 -0.57 -4.01 23.29
N ASP A 111 -0.46 -4.55 22.07
CA ASP A 111 -1.62 -4.82 21.24
C ASP A 111 -2.53 -5.81 21.97
N LYS A 112 -3.80 -5.44 22.22
CA LYS A 112 -4.75 -6.27 22.97
C LYS A 112 -4.98 -7.62 22.28
N TYR A 113 -5.21 -7.59 20.98
CA TYR A 113 -5.58 -8.77 20.19
C TYR A 113 -4.47 -9.18 19.22
N TRP A 114 -4.37 -10.49 18.98
CA TRP A 114 -3.59 -11.02 17.88
C TRP A 114 -4.35 -10.80 16.56
N ARG A 115 -3.64 -10.37 15.53
CA ARG A 115 -4.20 -10.20 14.20
C ARG A 115 -4.03 -11.49 13.42
N HIS A 116 -5.03 -11.84 12.62
CA HIS A 116 -4.98 -12.99 11.72
C HIS A 116 -4.59 -12.54 10.32
N ILE A 117 -3.86 -13.38 9.59
CA ILE A 117 -3.83 -13.23 8.14
C ILE A 117 -5.17 -13.74 7.62
N VAL A 118 -5.88 -12.91 6.85
CA VAL A 118 -7.19 -13.23 6.30
C VAL A 118 -7.14 -13.26 4.79
N GLU A 119 -7.90 -14.17 4.18
CA GLU A 119 -8.26 -14.10 2.78
C GLU A 119 -9.57 -13.31 2.66
N ARG A 120 -9.51 -12.19 1.94
CA ARG A 120 -10.71 -11.40 1.62
C ARG A 120 -11.45 -12.04 0.46
N LEU A 121 -12.71 -12.37 0.69
CA LEU A 121 -13.60 -12.93 -0.30
C LEU A 121 -14.59 -11.87 -0.81
N PRO A 122 -15.21 -12.10 -1.98
CA PRO A 122 -16.32 -11.28 -2.44
C PRO A 122 -17.46 -11.21 -1.42
N TYR A 123 -18.31 -10.19 -1.55
CA TYR A 123 -19.54 -10.03 -0.75
C TYR A 123 -19.32 -9.98 0.77
N ASN A 124 -18.26 -9.30 1.23
CA ASN A 124 -18.10 -8.92 2.63
C ASN A 124 -17.82 -10.12 3.56
N THR A 125 -17.12 -11.13 3.05
CA THR A 125 -16.70 -12.27 3.84
C THR A 125 -15.17 -12.33 3.90
N SER A 126 -14.65 -12.80 5.02
CA SER A 126 -13.22 -13.02 5.20
C SER A 126 -13.04 -14.32 5.94
N ASN A 127 -12.15 -15.17 5.43
CA ASN A 127 -11.74 -16.38 6.11
C ASN A 127 -10.35 -16.18 6.71
N ILE A 128 -10.11 -16.75 7.88
CA ILE A 128 -8.75 -16.89 8.39
C ILE A 128 -7.96 -17.71 7.36
N MET A 129 -6.82 -17.20 6.95
CA MET A 129 -5.98 -17.86 5.96
C MET A 129 -5.39 -19.13 6.54
N THR A 130 -5.66 -20.26 5.89
CA THR A 130 -5.00 -21.54 6.16
C THR A 130 -3.89 -21.72 5.13
N PHE A 131 -2.67 -21.91 5.62
CA PHE A 131 -1.51 -22.21 4.81
C PHE A 131 -1.27 -23.71 4.79
N GLN A 132 -0.94 -24.23 3.61
CA GLN A 132 -0.44 -25.59 3.48
C GLN A 132 0.96 -25.66 4.11
N GLY A 133 1.19 -26.66 4.95
CA GLY A 133 2.46 -26.95 5.62
C GLY A 133 3.41 -27.77 4.76
N ASN A 134 4.16 -28.67 5.41
CA ASN A 134 5.00 -29.66 4.77
C ASN A 134 4.18 -30.88 4.29
N SER A 135 4.70 -31.57 3.28
CA SER A 135 4.17 -32.86 2.80
C SER A 135 5.02 -34.05 3.25
N ASP A 136 6.19 -33.77 3.85
CA ASP A 136 7.12 -34.74 4.41
C ASP A 136 7.86 -34.13 5.61
N ASN A 137 8.78 -34.90 6.21
CA ASN A 137 9.55 -34.56 7.40
C ASN A 137 10.95 -33.99 7.13
N THR A 138 11.38 -33.85 5.87
CA THR A 138 12.77 -33.53 5.52
C THR A 138 12.90 -32.38 4.52
N THR A 139 11.95 -32.18 3.62
CA THR A 139 11.98 -31.12 2.62
C THR A 139 11.62 -29.79 3.26
N THR A 140 12.42 -28.75 2.95
CA THR A 140 12.07 -27.38 3.35
C THR A 140 11.05 -26.82 2.37
N GLU A 141 9.90 -26.43 2.89
CA GLU A 141 8.81 -25.81 2.15
C GLU A 141 8.76 -24.31 2.46
N PHE A 142 8.50 -23.50 1.44
CA PHE A 142 8.43 -22.07 1.59
C PHE A 142 7.03 -21.53 1.33
N ARG A 143 6.57 -20.61 2.18
CA ARG A 143 5.22 -20.03 2.10
C ARG A 143 5.28 -18.51 2.11
N LYS A 144 5.07 -17.91 0.93
CA LYS A 144 5.08 -16.46 0.72
C LYS A 144 3.72 -15.87 1.12
N PHE A 145 3.72 -14.74 1.80
CA PHE A 145 2.51 -13.99 2.10
C PHE A 145 2.05 -13.19 0.88
N LYS A 146 0.73 -13.05 0.72
CA LYS A 146 0.17 -12.06 -0.22
C LYS A 146 0.41 -10.66 0.35
N GLY A 147 1.38 -9.96 -0.23
CA GLY A 147 1.93 -8.71 0.30
C GLY A 147 2.71 -8.91 1.61
N SER A 148 3.51 -7.92 1.95
CA SER A 148 4.33 -7.92 3.16
C SER A 148 3.49 -7.81 4.44
N ARG A 149 4.04 -8.26 5.58
CA ARG A 149 3.41 -8.11 6.90
C ARG A 149 4.32 -7.34 7.84
N ILE A 150 3.78 -6.27 8.42
CA ILE A 150 4.49 -5.43 9.40
C ILE A 150 4.15 -5.93 10.79
N LEU A 151 5.12 -6.59 11.43
CA LEU A 151 4.93 -7.27 12.71
C LEU A 151 6.23 -7.34 13.53
N ARG A 152 6.08 -7.58 14.83
CA ARG A 152 7.20 -7.92 15.74
C ARG A 152 7.04 -9.33 16.31
N TYR A 153 5.84 -9.67 16.73
CA TYR A 153 5.52 -10.97 17.30
C TYR A 153 4.77 -11.80 16.27
N LEU A 154 5.23 -13.02 16.01
CA LEU A 154 4.55 -13.97 15.13
C LEU A 154 4.24 -15.25 15.90
N ARG A 155 3.01 -15.73 15.78
CA ARG A 155 2.57 -17.05 16.20
C ARG A 155 2.30 -17.91 14.97
N PHE A 156 3.06 -19.01 14.88
CA PHE A 156 2.78 -20.10 13.97
C PHE A 156 1.81 -21.06 14.66
N VAL A 157 0.53 -21.06 14.26
CA VAL A 157 -0.54 -21.82 14.90
C VAL A 157 -0.83 -23.07 14.10
N VAL A 158 -0.75 -24.23 14.74
CA VAL A 158 -0.89 -25.54 14.09
C VAL A 158 -2.36 -25.89 13.91
N LEU A 159 -2.74 -26.26 12.68
CA LEU A 159 -4.09 -26.70 12.33
C LEU A 159 -4.17 -28.19 11.99
N GLY A 160 -3.03 -28.84 11.72
CA GLY A 160 -2.93 -30.27 11.51
C GLY A 160 -1.50 -30.73 11.26
N GLY A 161 -1.24 -32.02 11.46
CA GLY A 161 0.06 -32.63 11.19
C GLY A 161 -0.02 -34.14 11.03
N VAL A 162 1.14 -34.75 10.76
CA VAL A 162 1.31 -36.18 10.53
C VAL A 162 2.35 -36.73 11.49
N GLY A 163 2.16 -37.98 11.94
CA GLY A 163 3.00 -38.66 12.93
C GLY A 163 2.45 -38.58 14.35
N GLU A 164 3.05 -39.32 15.28
CA GLU A 164 2.69 -39.29 16.72
C GLU A 164 3.01 -37.94 17.38
N LYS A 165 4.02 -37.24 16.83
CA LYS A 165 4.39 -35.87 17.17
C LYS A 165 4.40 -35.03 15.90
N TRP A 166 3.88 -33.82 15.95
CA TRP A 166 3.93 -32.87 14.84
C TRP A 166 5.07 -31.91 15.09
N CYS A 167 6.04 -31.89 14.18
CA CYS A 167 7.30 -31.18 14.37
C CYS A 167 7.47 -30.04 13.37
N LEU A 168 8.19 -29.00 13.81
CA LEU A 168 8.50 -27.80 13.04
C LEU A 168 9.95 -27.36 13.26
N LYS A 169 10.60 -27.07 12.15
CA LYS A 169 11.66 -26.06 12.09
C LYS A 169 11.18 -24.91 11.22
N LEU A 170 11.56 -23.69 11.59
CA LEU A 170 11.03 -22.44 11.08
C LEU A 170 12.18 -21.46 10.81
N GLU A 171 12.07 -20.73 9.71
CA GLU A 171 12.76 -19.47 9.43
C GLU A 171 11.75 -18.43 8.96
N LEU A 172 11.99 -17.17 9.31
CA LEU A 172 11.24 -16.03 8.79
C LEU A 172 12.12 -15.26 7.82
N TYR A 173 11.55 -14.84 6.69
CA TYR A 173 12.22 -14.03 5.68
C TYR A 173 11.60 -12.64 5.60
N GLY A 174 12.44 -11.64 5.39
CA GLY A 174 12.02 -10.25 5.42
C GLY A 174 13.16 -9.25 5.46
N CYS A 175 12.91 -8.09 6.04
CA CYS A 175 13.91 -7.04 6.23
C CYS A 175 13.51 -6.10 7.39
N LYS A 176 14.42 -5.22 7.78
CA LYS A 176 14.16 -4.21 8.83
C LYS A 176 13.04 -3.27 8.40
N TRP A 177 12.11 -2.97 9.32
CA TRP A 177 11.10 -1.95 9.09
C TRP A 177 11.73 -0.56 9.24
N LYS A 178 11.89 0.16 8.14
CA LYS A 178 12.55 1.48 8.13
C LYS A 178 11.64 2.61 8.61
N ASN A 179 10.31 2.46 8.46
CA ASN A 179 9.37 3.52 8.81
C ASN A 179 9.15 3.54 10.34
N LYS A 180 9.77 4.50 11.03
CA LYS A 180 9.61 4.73 12.47
C LYS A 180 8.65 5.90 12.74
N ASP A 181 7.64 6.03 11.89
CA ASP A 181 6.65 7.10 11.90
C ASP A 181 5.60 6.97 13.00
N GLY A 182 5.57 5.86 13.74
CA GLY A 182 4.64 5.64 14.86
C GLY A 182 3.20 5.37 14.41
N LEU A 183 2.96 5.12 13.13
CA LEU A 183 1.63 4.86 12.60
C LEU A 183 0.99 3.64 13.27
N VAL A 184 -0.27 3.80 13.66
CA VAL A 184 -1.07 2.77 14.36
C VAL A 184 -2.10 2.15 13.43
N SER A 185 -2.83 3.03 12.74
CA SER A 185 -3.90 2.65 11.83
C SER A 185 -4.24 3.79 10.88
N TYR A 186 -4.89 3.45 9.77
CA TYR A 186 -5.62 4.42 8.96
C TYR A 186 -7.08 4.01 8.78
N GLU A 187 -7.93 5.00 8.57
CA GLU A 187 -9.32 4.85 8.18
C GLU A 187 -9.50 5.39 6.76
N ALA A 188 -10.14 4.62 5.90
CA ALA A 188 -10.40 5.00 4.51
C ALA A 188 -11.63 4.26 3.97
N ALA A 189 -12.19 4.73 2.87
CA ALA A 189 -13.10 3.90 2.10
C ALA A 189 -12.33 2.71 1.50
N GLN A 190 -12.97 1.55 1.42
CA GLN A 190 -12.43 0.39 0.73
C GLN A 190 -12.33 0.71 -0.77
N GLY A 191 -11.24 0.26 -1.38
CA GLY A 191 -11.00 0.46 -2.80
C GLY A 191 -12.00 -0.26 -3.69
N ASN A 192 -12.13 0.23 -4.92
CA ASN A 192 -13.16 -0.16 -5.87
C ASN A 192 -12.63 -1.17 -6.91
N ILE A 193 -13.54 -1.71 -7.70
CA ILE A 193 -13.23 -2.59 -8.84
C ILE A 193 -13.27 -1.77 -10.11
N ARG A 194 -12.25 -1.91 -10.96
CA ARG A 194 -12.14 -1.26 -12.26
C ARG A 194 -12.43 -2.27 -13.36
N GLY A 195 -13.32 -1.94 -14.30
CA GLY A 195 -13.63 -2.78 -15.47
C GLY A 195 -14.87 -3.68 -15.27
N LEU A 196 -15.54 -4.01 -16.37
CA LEU A 196 -16.90 -4.57 -16.39
C LEU A 196 -16.97 -6.10 -16.57
N ASN A 197 -15.93 -6.74 -17.12
CA ASN A 197 -15.96 -8.15 -17.53
C ASN A 197 -14.90 -8.98 -16.80
N GLY A 198 -15.23 -10.21 -16.41
CA GLY A 198 -14.41 -11.04 -15.52
C GLY A 198 -12.94 -11.27 -15.93
N SER A 199 -12.56 -11.09 -17.20
CA SER A 199 -11.17 -11.18 -17.67
C SER A 199 -10.39 -9.86 -17.61
N THR A 200 -11.09 -8.71 -17.62
CA THR A 200 -10.52 -7.34 -17.60
C THR A 200 -10.78 -6.60 -16.30
N ALA A 201 -11.64 -7.13 -15.44
CA ALA A 201 -11.91 -6.60 -14.11
C ALA A 201 -10.65 -6.69 -13.25
N VAL A 202 -10.32 -5.56 -12.62
CA VAL A 202 -9.17 -5.38 -11.75
C VAL A 202 -9.70 -4.91 -10.40
N THR A 203 -9.36 -5.63 -9.33
CA THR A 203 -9.78 -5.24 -7.98
C THR A 203 -8.67 -4.42 -7.36
N MET A 204 -8.97 -3.17 -7.00
CA MET A 204 -8.02 -2.26 -6.33
C MET A 204 -8.44 -2.04 -4.89
N ASN A 205 -8.85 -3.12 -4.21
CA ASN A 205 -9.19 -3.08 -2.80
C ASN A 205 -7.92 -3.20 -1.97
N ASP A 206 -7.98 -2.72 -0.74
CA ASP A 206 -7.00 -3.07 0.26
C ASP A 206 -7.27 -4.52 0.69
N ALA A 207 -6.49 -5.46 0.17
CA ALA A 207 -6.61 -6.89 0.37
C ALA A 207 -5.90 -7.36 1.66
N THR A 208 -4.88 -6.63 2.11
CA THR A 208 -4.07 -7.00 3.30
C THR A 208 -4.45 -6.24 4.56
N TYR A 209 -5.36 -5.25 4.48
CA TYR A 209 -5.84 -4.50 5.65
C TYR A 209 -6.16 -5.43 6.83
N ASP A 210 -5.60 -5.17 7.99
CA ASP A 210 -5.69 -6.06 9.15
C ASP A 210 -6.62 -5.55 10.25
N GLY A 211 -7.33 -4.45 9.98
CA GLY A 211 -8.37 -3.89 10.82
C GLY A 211 -9.76 -4.40 10.45
N THR A 212 -10.77 -3.68 10.95
CA THR A 212 -12.17 -3.96 10.66
C THR A 212 -12.57 -3.35 9.32
N VAL A 213 -13.32 -4.11 8.52
CA VAL A 213 -14.00 -3.59 7.33
C VAL A 213 -15.50 -3.48 7.65
N LYS A 214 -15.98 -2.26 7.84
CA LYS A 214 -17.40 -1.97 8.08
C LYS A 214 -18.14 -1.88 6.76
N HIS A 215 -19.19 -2.68 6.58
CA HIS A 215 -19.96 -2.69 5.34
C HIS A 215 -21.29 -1.94 5.51
N TYR A 216 -21.62 -1.09 4.54
CA TYR A 216 -22.88 -0.34 4.50
C TYR A 216 -23.70 -0.78 3.28
N GLY A 217 -24.49 -1.84 3.43
CA GLY A 217 -25.31 -2.39 2.35
C GLY A 217 -24.48 -2.87 1.17
N ARG A 218 -24.79 -2.39 -0.05
CA ARG A 218 -24.07 -2.71 -1.29
C ARG A 218 -22.87 -1.82 -1.58
N ARG A 219 -22.54 -0.85 -0.70
CA ARG A 219 -21.37 0.03 -0.88
C ARG A 219 -20.08 -0.70 -0.50
N PHE A 220 -18.99 -0.33 -1.16
CA PHE A 220 -17.64 -0.69 -0.72
C PHE A 220 -17.46 -0.21 0.73
N GLY A 221 -16.98 -1.11 1.59
CA GLY A 221 -16.94 -0.87 3.04
C GLY A 221 -16.01 0.28 3.46
N ALA A 222 -15.96 0.58 4.75
CA ALA A 222 -14.98 1.47 5.36
C ALA A 222 -13.96 0.67 6.17
N LEU A 223 -12.69 0.99 5.99
CA LEU A 223 -11.56 0.41 6.72
C LEU A 223 -11.38 1.19 8.02
N GLN A 224 -11.22 0.49 9.15
CA GLN A 224 -10.95 1.11 10.45
C GLN A 224 -10.08 0.24 11.37
N GLY A 225 -9.18 0.88 12.11
CA GLY A 225 -8.45 0.27 13.23
C GLY A 225 -7.30 -0.68 12.83
N GLY A 226 -6.82 -0.61 11.59
CA GLY A 226 -5.71 -1.41 11.10
C GLY A 226 -4.83 -0.71 10.09
N LEU A 227 -3.88 -1.48 9.56
CA LEU A 227 -2.94 -1.15 8.50
C LEU A 227 -3.07 -2.17 7.38
N GLY A 228 -2.63 -1.81 6.19
CA GLY A 228 -2.72 -2.62 4.99
C GLY A 228 -1.77 -2.10 3.92
N GLN A 229 -2.19 -2.27 2.67
CA GLN A 229 -1.33 -2.09 1.50
C GLN A 229 -0.76 -0.68 1.36
N LEU A 230 -1.49 0.33 1.82
CA LEU A 230 -1.03 1.71 1.80
C LEU A 230 0.15 2.00 2.74
N THR A 231 0.61 1.01 3.51
CA THR A 231 1.58 1.19 4.62
C THR A 231 2.46 -0.04 4.86
N ASP A 232 2.55 -0.98 3.91
CA ASP A 232 3.23 -2.27 4.10
C ASP A 232 4.65 -2.34 3.52
N GLY A 233 5.13 -1.25 2.92
CA GLY A 233 6.44 -1.13 2.28
C GLY A 233 6.46 -1.56 0.81
N ASP A 234 5.40 -2.16 0.28
CA ASP A 234 5.32 -2.62 -1.10
C ASP A 234 4.88 -1.48 -2.02
N VAL A 235 5.72 -1.14 -3.00
CA VAL A 235 5.48 -0.02 -3.92
C VAL A 235 5.06 -0.57 -5.28
N GLY A 236 3.92 -0.12 -5.80
CA GLY A 236 3.41 -0.56 -7.09
C GLY A 236 4.25 -0.03 -8.26
N GLY A 237 4.36 -0.81 -9.34
CA GLY A 237 5.06 -0.37 -10.56
C GLY A 237 4.21 0.52 -11.48
N ASP A 238 4.83 1.10 -12.51
CA ASP A 238 4.17 1.99 -13.48
C ASP A 238 2.93 1.37 -14.14
N ALA A 239 3.06 0.10 -14.51
CA ALA A 239 1.98 -0.65 -15.15
C ALA A 239 1.08 -1.31 -14.10
N PHE A 240 0.20 -0.52 -13.49
CA PHE A 240 -0.61 -0.96 -12.35
C PHE A 240 -1.45 -2.22 -12.62
N TRP A 241 -1.79 -2.57 -13.86
CA TRP A 241 -2.60 -3.76 -14.22
C TRP A 241 -1.80 -5.07 -14.29
N LEU A 242 -0.47 -5.03 -14.16
CA LEU A 242 0.35 -6.22 -14.15
C LEU A 242 0.14 -7.04 -12.87
N ASP A 243 0.38 -8.34 -13.01
CA ASP A 243 0.45 -9.26 -11.88
C ASP A 243 1.92 -9.50 -11.55
N THR A 244 2.31 -9.08 -10.35
CA THR A 244 3.65 -9.17 -9.77
C THR A 244 3.82 -10.45 -8.92
N GLY A 245 2.83 -11.35 -8.93
CA GLY A 245 2.80 -12.58 -8.16
C GLY A 245 1.74 -12.62 -7.06
N ASN A 246 1.02 -11.52 -6.81
CA ASN A 246 -0.04 -11.43 -5.82
C ASN A 246 -1.46 -11.27 -6.43
N GLY A 247 -1.54 -11.17 -7.76
CA GLY A 247 -2.75 -10.81 -8.49
C GLY A 247 -2.60 -9.48 -9.22
N LYS A 248 -3.41 -9.27 -10.26
CA LYS A 248 -3.42 -8.03 -11.05
C LYS A 248 -3.76 -6.82 -10.17
N SER A 249 -2.92 -5.78 -10.23
CA SER A 249 -3.08 -4.54 -9.47
C SER A 249 -3.13 -4.70 -7.96
N PHE A 250 -2.60 -5.81 -7.45
CA PHE A 250 -2.62 -6.08 -6.03
C PHE A 250 -2.06 -4.89 -5.26
N GLU A 251 -0.92 -4.32 -5.64
CA GLU A 251 -0.24 -3.23 -4.93
C GLU A 251 -1.05 -1.92 -4.84
N TRP A 252 -2.16 -1.79 -5.55
CA TRP A 252 -2.86 -0.53 -5.71
C TRP A 252 -4.21 -0.54 -5.00
N VAL A 253 -4.44 0.44 -4.13
CA VAL A 253 -5.75 0.78 -3.59
C VAL A 253 -6.31 1.97 -4.36
N GLY A 254 -7.52 1.82 -4.91
CA GLY A 254 -8.08 2.76 -5.88
C GLY A 254 -9.50 3.19 -5.59
N TRP A 255 -9.80 4.48 -5.78
CA TRP A 255 -11.14 5.04 -5.60
C TRP A 255 -11.63 5.70 -6.89
N TYR A 256 -12.88 5.39 -7.26
CA TYR A 256 -13.58 5.95 -8.41
C TYR A 256 -14.49 7.10 -8.00
N ASP A 257 -14.47 8.20 -8.76
CA ASP A 257 -15.20 9.43 -8.45
C ASP A 257 -16.71 9.25 -8.28
N LEU A 258 -17.36 8.44 -9.11
CA LEU A 258 -18.81 8.20 -9.04
C LEU A 258 -19.24 7.34 -7.84
N ILE A 259 -18.32 6.56 -7.27
CA ILE A 259 -18.60 5.69 -6.12
C ILE A 259 -18.19 6.40 -4.83
N ASN A 260 -17.01 7.02 -4.84
CA ASN A 260 -16.42 7.70 -3.72
C ASN A 260 -16.17 9.17 -4.07
N LEU A 261 -17.21 10.00 -3.99
CA LEU A 261 -17.16 11.42 -4.39
C LEU A 261 -16.04 12.24 -3.74
N LYS A 262 -15.62 11.88 -2.52
CA LYS A 262 -14.59 12.59 -1.77
C LYS A 262 -13.73 11.61 -0.97
N PRO A 263 -12.70 11.01 -1.58
CA PRO A 263 -11.86 10.04 -0.88
C PRO A 263 -11.09 10.75 0.22
N SER A 264 -10.99 10.08 1.36
CA SER A 264 -10.25 10.55 2.51
C SER A 264 -9.54 9.41 3.20
N ILE A 265 -8.35 9.70 3.73
CA ILE A 265 -7.60 8.79 4.58
C ILE A 265 -7.30 9.51 5.89
N LYS A 266 -7.75 8.96 7.01
CA LYS A 266 -7.45 9.46 8.35
C LYS A 266 -6.45 8.55 9.03
N PHE A 267 -5.29 9.06 9.37
CA PHE A 267 -4.20 8.35 10.03
C PHE A 267 -4.23 8.59 11.55
N GLU A 268 -3.92 7.57 12.32
CA GLU A 268 -3.70 7.63 13.78
C GLU A 268 -2.27 7.21 14.11
N PHE A 269 -1.62 7.99 14.97
CA PHE A 269 -0.26 7.77 15.43
C PHE A 269 -0.23 7.42 16.92
N ASP A 270 0.83 6.73 17.35
CA ASP A 270 0.96 6.22 18.71
C ASP A 270 1.10 7.34 19.75
N LYS A 271 1.77 8.42 19.36
CA LYS A 271 2.00 9.62 20.15
C LYS A 271 1.73 10.87 19.31
N PRO A 272 1.49 12.03 19.94
CA PRO A 272 1.56 13.32 19.26
C PRO A 272 2.94 13.51 18.59
N ARG A 273 2.93 14.01 17.36
CA ARG A 273 4.10 14.15 16.49
C ARG A 273 4.08 15.49 15.78
N LEU A 274 5.27 15.99 15.44
CA LEU A 274 5.48 17.11 14.51
C LEU A 274 5.69 16.53 13.12
N PHE A 275 4.79 16.87 12.19
CA PHE A 275 4.82 16.34 10.83
C PHE A 275 5.50 17.32 9.88
N HIS A 276 6.59 16.87 9.26
CA HIS A 276 7.33 17.65 8.28
C HIS A 276 6.85 17.35 6.86
N LYS A 277 6.70 16.07 6.52
CA LYS A 277 6.29 15.65 5.18
C LYS A 277 5.41 14.42 5.20
N ILE A 278 4.57 14.31 4.18
CA ILE A 278 3.87 13.09 3.80
C ILE A 278 4.12 12.80 2.33
N PHE A 279 4.31 11.54 2.00
CA PHE A 279 4.60 11.07 0.66
C PHE A 279 3.51 10.10 0.23
N PHE A 280 2.92 10.33 -0.94
CA PHE A 280 1.95 9.43 -1.54
C PHE A 280 2.54 8.84 -2.81
N HIS A 281 2.62 7.51 -2.90
CA HIS A 281 2.97 6.85 -4.15
C HIS A 281 1.71 6.67 -5.00
N SER A 282 1.63 7.40 -6.11
CA SER A 282 0.44 7.47 -6.98
C SER A 282 0.78 7.13 -8.43
N ASN A 283 -0.19 6.58 -9.17
CA ASN A 283 -0.03 6.36 -10.60
C ASN A 283 -0.52 7.57 -11.42
N ASN A 284 0.19 7.92 -12.50
CA ASN A 284 -0.18 9.05 -13.39
C ASN A 284 -0.25 8.65 -14.87
N ARG A 285 -1.27 7.90 -15.25
CA ARG A 285 -1.43 7.42 -16.62
C ARG A 285 -2.46 8.26 -17.40
N PRO A 286 -2.14 8.77 -18.60
CA PRO A 286 -3.12 9.41 -19.47
C PRO A 286 -4.38 8.56 -19.63
N GLY A 287 -5.55 9.19 -19.57
CA GLY A 287 -6.85 8.53 -19.45
C GLY A 287 -7.47 8.77 -18.07
N ASN A 288 -8.14 7.75 -17.52
CA ASN A 288 -8.95 7.89 -16.31
C ASN A 288 -8.16 7.85 -14.97
N VAL A 289 -6.88 7.46 -14.93
CA VAL A 289 -6.09 7.36 -13.68
C VAL A 289 -5.11 8.51 -13.56
N ARG A 290 -5.35 9.45 -12.65
CA ARG A 290 -4.51 10.64 -12.50
C ARG A 290 -4.13 10.84 -11.04
N VAL A 291 -2.98 11.47 -10.82
CA VAL A 291 -2.64 12.04 -9.51
C VAL A 291 -3.75 13.00 -9.11
N PHE A 292 -4.09 13.00 -7.83
CA PHE A 292 -5.12 13.88 -7.26
C PHE A 292 -4.86 15.35 -7.60
N ARG A 293 -5.92 16.11 -7.87
CA ARG A 293 -5.84 17.53 -8.25
C ARG A 293 -5.39 18.40 -7.07
N SER A 294 -5.95 18.13 -5.90
CA SER A 294 -5.58 18.77 -4.65
C SER A 294 -5.79 17.85 -3.47
N LEU A 295 -5.09 18.17 -2.38
CA LEU A 295 -5.13 17.50 -1.11
C LEU A 295 -5.46 18.53 -0.03
N LEU A 296 -6.47 18.25 0.78
CA LEU A 296 -6.77 19.00 2.00
C LEU A 296 -6.28 18.21 3.20
N VAL A 297 -5.38 18.79 3.99
CA VAL A 297 -4.84 18.11 5.17
C VAL A 297 -5.24 18.89 6.42
N SER A 298 -5.56 18.17 7.49
CA SER A 298 -5.89 18.72 8.81
C SER A 298 -5.39 17.80 9.91
N PHE A 299 -5.11 18.36 11.08
CA PHE A 299 -4.52 17.63 12.21
C PHE A 299 -5.42 17.71 13.43
N SER A 300 -5.31 16.71 14.30
CA SER A 300 -6.04 16.66 15.57
C SER A 300 -5.21 15.95 16.63
N THR A 301 -5.36 16.35 17.89
CA THR A 301 -4.73 15.67 19.04
C THR A 301 -5.65 14.61 19.67
N ASP A 302 -6.98 14.77 19.51
CA ASP A 302 -8.01 13.92 20.11
C ASP A 302 -8.79 13.07 19.09
N GLY A 303 -8.57 13.32 17.80
CA GLY A 303 -9.22 12.61 16.70
C GLY A 303 -10.65 13.04 16.42
N SER A 304 -11.16 14.05 17.14
CA SER A 304 -12.52 14.58 17.04
C SER A 304 -12.54 15.99 16.47
N TYR A 305 -11.68 16.89 16.99
CA TYR A 305 -11.60 18.27 16.55
C TYR A 305 -10.35 18.47 15.71
N PHE A 306 -10.56 18.81 14.44
CA PHE A 306 -9.49 19.02 13.47
C PHE A 306 -9.19 20.50 13.27
N SER A 307 -7.91 20.80 13.07
CA SER A 307 -7.40 22.12 12.73
C SER A 307 -7.95 22.61 11.38
N ARG A 308 -7.69 23.88 11.08
CA ARG A 308 -7.98 24.44 9.75
C ARG A 308 -7.25 23.61 8.68
N LYS A 309 -7.98 23.29 7.61
CA LYS A 309 -7.44 22.60 6.45
C LYS A 309 -6.49 23.49 5.67
N PHE A 310 -5.31 22.99 5.35
CA PHE A 310 -4.44 23.58 4.34
C PHE A 310 -4.56 22.80 3.04
N VAL A 311 -4.30 23.49 1.93
CA VAL A 311 -4.49 22.98 0.58
C VAL A 311 -3.14 22.79 -0.07
N PHE A 312 -2.91 21.59 -0.60
CA PHE A 312 -1.79 21.29 -1.46
C PHE A 312 -2.32 20.91 -2.85
N SER A 313 -1.63 21.35 -3.90
CA SER A 313 -2.00 21.08 -5.29
C SER A 313 -0.75 20.59 -6.04
N PRO A 314 -0.65 19.28 -6.35
CA PRO A 314 0.59 18.69 -6.88
C PRO A 314 1.11 19.36 -8.15
N SER A 315 0.23 19.86 -9.02
CA SER A 315 0.60 20.50 -10.29
C SER A 315 1.48 21.75 -10.14
N TYR A 316 1.48 22.41 -8.98
CA TYR A 316 2.34 23.57 -8.71
C TYR A 316 3.71 23.20 -8.16
N HIS A 317 3.84 22.02 -7.56
CA HIS A 317 5.01 21.63 -6.77
C HIS A 317 5.80 20.46 -7.37
N THR A 318 5.22 19.75 -8.33
CA THR A 318 5.80 18.49 -8.83
C THR A 318 5.68 18.41 -10.35
N THR A 319 6.79 18.06 -11.01
CA THR A 319 6.81 17.77 -12.44
C THR A 319 6.09 16.45 -12.69
N MET A 320 4.94 16.51 -13.35
CA MET A 320 4.10 15.34 -13.61
C MET A 320 4.62 14.54 -14.80
N HIS A 321 5.27 13.42 -14.52
CA HIS A 321 5.66 12.47 -15.56
C HIS A 321 4.44 11.67 -16.03
N ARG A 322 4.28 11.53 -17.35
CA ARG A 322 3.18 10.76 -17.94
C ARG A 322 3.54 9.28 -17.97
N ASN A 323 2.53 8.41 -17.81
CA ASN A 323 2.67 6.95 -17.88
C ASN A 323 3.59 6.36 -16.80
N GLN A 324 3.80 7.08 -15.70
CA GLN A 324 4.68 6.65 -14.63
C GLN A 324 3.97 6.78 -13.29
N SER A 325 4.31 5.86 -12.41
CA SER A 325 4.05 5.98 -10.98
C SER A 325 5.11 6.87 -10.34
N MET A 326 4.72 7.61 -9.31
CA MET A 326 5.60 8.59 -8.71
C MET A 326 5.23 8.89 -7.26
N TRP A 327 6.24 9.31 -6.50
CA TRP A 327 6.07 9.88 -5.18
C TRP A 327 5.63 11.34 -5.28
N ILE A 328 4.52 11.66 -4.63
CA ILE A 328 4.03 13.02 -4.43
C ILE A 328 4.39 13.43 -3.01
N GLU A 329 5.36 14.34 -2.90
CA GLU A 329 5.80 14.92 -1.64
C GLU A 329 4.92 16.12 -1.27
N VAL A 330 4.44 16.13 -0.04
CA VAL A 330 3.63 17.22 0.52
C VAL A 330 4.30 17.73 1.79
N ASP A 331 4.65 19.02 1.79
CA ASP A 331 5.15 19.71 2.97
C ASP A 331 4.00 19.97 3.97
N LEU A 332 4.21 19.50 5.20
CA LEU A 332 3.28 19.60 6.32
C LEU A 332 3.67 20.69 7.32
N GLN A 333 4.75 21.43 7.06
CA GLN A 333 5.16 22.65 7.78
C GLN A 333 5.31 22.47 9.30
N GLY A 334 5.67 21.27 9.76
CA GLY A 334 5.90 20.99 11.18
C GLY A 334 4.63 21.01 12.05
N HIS A 335 3.44 20.83 11.47
CA HIS A 335 2.20 20.83 12.24
C HIS A 335 2.18 19.68 13.25
N MET A 336 1.67 19.97 14.45
CA MET A 336 1.54 19.00 15.52
C MET A 336 0.19 18.27 15.45
N GLY A 337 0.20 16.95 15.65
CA GLY A 337 -1.02 16.16 15.81
C GLY A 337 -0.75 14.73 16.24
N LYS A 338 -1.80 14.04 16.70
CA LYS A 338 -1.82 12.57 16.86
C LYS A 338 -2.65 11.90 15.74
N TYR A 339 -3.54 12.67 15.12
CA TYR A 339 -4.37 12.25 14.01
C TYR A 339 -4.17 13.21 12.84
N MET A 340 -4.17 12.68 11.62
CA MET A 340 -4.06 13.44 10.38
C MET A 340 -5.15 13.00 9.42
N ASN A 341 -5.94 13.93 8.91
CA ASN A 341 -6.98 13.63 7.92
C ASN A 341 -6.63 14.28 6.58
N CYS A 342 -6.57 13.45 5.55
CA CYS A 342 -6.20 13.78 4.18
C CYS A 342 -7.41 13.58 3.27
N GLU A 343 -7.97 14.65 2.70
CA GLU A 343 -9.10 14.60 1.77
C GLU A 343 -8.61 14.95 0.37
N PHE A 344 -8.85 14.05 -0.59
CA PHE A 344 -8.36 14.20 -1.96
C PHE A 344 -9.46 14.72 -2.87
N SER A 345 -9.05 15.46 -3.90
CA SER A 345 -9.90 15.82 -5.02
C SER A 345 -9.41 15.19 -6.33
N TYR A 346 -10.34 14.83 -7.19
CA TYR A 346 -10.07 14.16 -8.45
C TYR A 346 -9.55 15.13 -9.53
N GLU A 347 -8.50 14.72 -10.24
CA GLU A 347 -8.08 15.31 -11.52
C GLU A 347 -8.58 14.46 -12.71
N GLY A 348 -8.59 13.13 -12.55
CA GLY A 348 -9.22 12.17 -13.46
C GLY A 348 -10.24 11.32 -12.70
N LYS A 349 -10.90 10.36 -13.37
CA LYS A 349 -11.97 9.58 -12.71
C LYS A 349 -11.48 8.67 -11.57
N TRP A 350 -10.19 8.31 -11.55
CA TRP A 350 -9.58 7.43 -10.55
C TRP A 350 -8.37 8.08 -9.88
N ILE A 351 -8.31 7.93 -8.56
CA ILE A 351 -7.10 8.10 -7.74
C ILE A 351 -6.68 6.70 -7.31
N VAL A 352 -5.42 6.33 -7.55
CA VAL A 352 -4.86 5.04 -7.12
C VAL A 352 -3.55 5.28 -6.38
N LEU A 353 -3.43 4.71 -5.20
CA LEU A 353 -2.26 4.82 -4.33
C LEU A 353 -1.73 3.43 -4.01
N SER A 354 -0.42 3.28 -3.93
CA SER A 354 0.18 2.03 -3.47
C SER A 354 0.82 2.14 -2.09
N GLU A 355 1.23 3.34 -1.67
CA GLU A 355 2.02 3.49 -0.44
C GLU A 355 1.93 4.92 0.09
N VAL A 356 1.99 5.06 1.42
CA VAL A 356 2.00 6.34 2.13
C VAL A 356 3.10 6.33 3.19
N LYS A 357 3.98 7.34 3.15
CA LYS A 357 5.09 7.49 4.11
C LYS A 357 5.04 8.83 4.80
N PHE A 358 5.59 8.89 6.01
CA PHE A 358 5.61 10.09 6.83
C PHE A 358 7.03 10.41 7.28
N GLU A 359 7.37 11.70 7.25
CA GLU A 359 8.54 12.26 7.91
C GLU A 359 8.06 13.08 9.09
N SER A 360 8.30 12.57 10.30
CA SER A 360 7.84 13.19 11.55
C SER A 360 8.77 12.88 12.70
N GLU A 361 8.69 13.69 13.75
CA GLU A 361 9.35 13.46 15.03
C GLU A 361 8.34 13.40 16.17
N GLU A 362 8.67 12.63 17.22
CA GLU A 362 7.84 12.59 18.42
C GLU A 362 7.81 13.97 19.09
N TYR A 363 6.62 14.47 19.40
CA TYR A 363 6.48 15.75 20.08
C TYR A 363 6.78 15.58 21.58
N ASN A 364 7.86 16.20 22.05
CA ASN A 364 8.26 16.19 23.46
C ASN A 364 8.10 17.60 24.08
N GLU A 365 7.03 17.82 24.84
CA GLU A 365 6.72 19.10 25.53
C GLU A 365 7.90 19.67 26.34
N LYS A 366 8.73 18.79 26.91
CA LYS A 366 9.87 19.20 27.73
C LYS A 366 10.99 19.85 26.92
N VAL A 367 11.14 19.53 25.64
CA VAL A 367 12.25 20.02 24.79
C VAL A 367 11.89 21.35 24.12
N THR A 368 10.64 21.52 23.68
CA THR A 368 10.15 22.75 23.02
C THR A 368 10.10 23.96 23.94
N ASN A 369 9.99 23.76 25.26
CA ASN A 369 10.03 24.86 26.24
C ASN A 369 11.44 25.42 26.48
N TYR A 370 12.52 24.72 26.11
CA TYR A 370 13.88 25.24 26.21
C TYR A 370 14.29 26.05 24.98
N THR A 371 13.83 25.68 23.78
CA THR A 371 14.10 26.44 22.54
C THR A 371 13.32 27.75 22.44
N ASN A 372 12.19 27.88 23.13
CA ASN A 372 11.39 29.12 23.14
C ASN A 372 11.81 30.15 24.22
N LYS A 373 12.88 29.90 24.99
CA LYS A 373 13.30 30.77 26.12
C LYS A 373 14.39 31.79 25.81
N GLU A 374 14.92 31.83 24.59
CA GLU A 374 15.92 32.82 24.20
C GLU A 374 15.35 33.80 23.16
N THR A 375 14.72 34.86 23.67
CA THR A 375 14.56 36.12 22.95
C THR A 375 15.01 37.23 23.91
N PRO A 376 16.04 38.04 23.58
CA PRO A 376 16.51 39.10 24.47
C PRO A 376 15.46 40.20 24.54
N THR A 377 15.01 40.50 25.76
CA THR A 377 14.07 41.58 26.07
C THR A 377 14.83 42.92 26.04
N ILE A 378 14.48 43.83 25.12
CA ILE A 378 14.91 45.24 25.20
C ILE A 378 13.92 45.96 26.12
N GLN A 379 14.44 46.53 27.20
CA GLN A 379 13.67 47.30 28.19
C GLN A 379 13.32 48.69 27.64
N ASP A 380 12.04 49.05 27.77
CA ASP A 380 11.51 50.39 27.60
C ASP A 380 12.16 51.37 28.57
N THR A 381 12.72 52.47 28.06
CA THR A 381 12.94 53.68 28.86
C THR A 381 12.41 54.92 28.13
N LYS A 382 11.51 55.60 28.85
CA LYS A 382 10.76 56.85 28.65
C LYS A 382 11.26 57.91 27.64
N ILE A 383 10.27 58.46 26.94
CA ILE A 383 10.28 59.70 26.13
C ILE A 383 10.38 60.96 27.03
N PRO A 384 10.98 62.06 26.55
CA PRO A 384 10.26 63.33 26.50
C PRO A 384 10.28 64.02 25.13
N GLU A 385 9.16 64.68 24.83
CA GLU A 385 8.79 65.49 23.67
C GLU A 385 9.75 66.67 23.39
N ASN A 386 10.02 66.92 22.10
CA ASN A 386 10.08 68.26 21.51
C ASN A 386 10.04 68.18 19.97
N THR A 387 9.01 68.79 19.38
CA THR A 387 8.80 69.01 17.93
C THR A 387 9.28 70.46 17.64
N PRO A 388 10.02 70.81 16.56
CA PRO A 388 9.40 70.82 15.22
C PRO A 388 10.30 70.64 13.98
N SER A 389 9.62 70.21 12.91
CA SER A 389 9.64 70.76 11.54
C SER A 389 9.85 69.72 10.44
N VAL A 390 8.92 69.80 9.49
CA VAL A 390 8.83 69.05 8.25
C VAL A 390 9.98 69.45 7.32
N ARG A 391 10.74 68.46 6.85
CA ARG A 391 11.41 68.52 5.54
C ARG A 391 11.29 67.17 4.85
N GLN A 392 10.61 67.20 3.71
CA GLN A 392 10.57 66.13 2.73
C GLN A 392 12.00 65.78 2.31
N THR A 393 12.32 64.49 2.21
CA THR A 393 13.48 64.05 1.42
C THR A 393 13.15 62.70 0.78
N GLU A 394 12.87 62.79 -0.52
CA GLU A 394 13.07 61.79 -1.57
C GLU A 394 13.82 60.52 -1.18
N ARG A 395 13.15 59.36 -1.37
CA ARG A 395 13.86 58.10 -1.58
C ARG A 395 14.46 58.11 -2.98
N ARG A 396 15.79 58.06 -3.07
CA ARG A 396 16.48 57.68 -4.31
C ARG A 396 16.24 56.18 -4.58
N PRO A 397 16.00 55.76 -5.84
CA PRO A 397 16.00 54.37 -6.22
C PRO A 397 17.42 53.79 -6.14
N MET A 398 17.53 52.57 -5.63
CA MET A 398 18.75 51.78 -5.62
C MET A 398 19.05 51.31 -7.05
N GLU A 399 20.21 51.71 -7.56
CA GLU A 399 20.66 51.47 -8.94
C GLU A 399 21.17 50.03 -9.11
N THR A 400 20.37 49.14 -9.72
CA THR A 400 20.81 47.80 -10.11
C THR A 400 21.52 47.87 -11.47
N LYS A 401 22.85 47.87 -11.49
CA LYS A 401 23.63 47.84 -12.74
C LYS A 401 23.66 46.42 -13.33
N HIS A 402 22.71 46.11 -14.21
CA HIS A 402 22.90 45.10 -15.25
C HIS A 402 23.16 45.81 -16.57
N VAL A 403 24.44 46.05 -16.88
CA VAL A 403 24.84 46.48 -18.22
C VAL A 403 25.24 45.23 -18.99
N LEU A 404 24.29 44.64 -19.72
CA LEU A 404 24.61 43.67 -20.76
C LEU A 404 25.32 44.45 -21.87
N SER A 405 26.61 44.19 -22.08
CA SER A 405 27.43 44.83 -23.12
C SER A 405 26.70 44.80 -24.47
N LEU A 406 26.70 45.92 -25.21
CA LEU A 406 26.12 46.02 -26.56
C LEU A 406 26.62 44.89 -27.49
N HIS A 407 27.86 44.43 -27.28
CA HIS A 407 28.46 43.32 -28.02
C HIS A 407 27.77 41.98 -27.72
N ALA A 408 27.27 41.77 -26.50
CA ALA A 408 26.57 40.55 -26.12
C ALA A 408 25.15 40.49 -26.73
N VAL A 409 24.47 41.64 -26.86
CA VAL A 409 23.16 41.71 -27.54
C VAL A 409 23.33 41.44 -29.04
N ILE A 410 24.35 42.01 -29.66
CA ILE A 410 24.65 41.77 -31.08
C ILE A 410 25.04 40.30 -31.31
N ALA A 411 25.84 39.70 -30.43
CA ALA A 411 26.21 38.28 -30.53
C ALA A 411 24.98 37.36 -30.44
N MET A 412 24.06 37.62 -29.50
CA MET A 412 22.82 36.84 -29.37
C MET A 412 21.90 36.97 -30.59
N ALA A 413 21.82 38.18 -31.17
CA ALA A 413 21.04 38.41 -32.39
C ALA A 413 21.65 37.69 -33.61
N VAL A 414 22.98 37.68 -33.75
CA VAL A 414 23.68 36.97 -34.84
C VAL A 414 23.50 35.46 -34.71
N VAL A 415 23.59 34.91 -33.50
CA VAL A 415 23.34 33.48 -33.26
C VAL A 415 21.88 33.11 -33.55
N GLY A 416 20.93 33.95 -33.15
CA GLY A 416 19.51 33.75 -33.47
C GLY A 416 19.23 33.77 -34.98
N ALA A 417 19.83 34.72 -35.71
CA ALA A 417 19.70 34.79 -37.16
C ALA A 417 20.33 33.59 -37.89
N ALA A 418 21.48 33.12 -37.42
CA ALA A 418 22.15 31.93 -37.96
C ALA A 418 21.30 30.66 -37.75
N LEU A 419 20.70 30.50 -36.56
CA LEU A 419 19.80 29.38 -36.27
C LEU A 419 18.55 29.41 -37.15
N LEU A 420 17.95 30.59 -37.37
CA LEU A 420 16.81 30.73 -38.27
C LEU A 420 17.17 30.38 -39.72
N LEU A 421 18.32 30.84 -40.22
CA LEU A 421 18.81 30.47 -41.54
C LEU A 421 19.03 28.95 -41.66
N PHE A 422 19.58 28.32 -40.62
CA PHE A 422 19.77 26.86 -40.60
C PHE A 422 18.44 26.11 -40.66
N THR A 423 17.41 26.58 -39.95
CA THR A 423 16.07 25.97 -40.01
C THR A 423 15.44 26.10 -41.39
N VAL A 424 15.61 27.25 -42.07
CA VAL A 424 15.07 27.45 -43.43
C VAL A 424 15.81 26.56 -44.43
N VAL A 425 17.13 26.47 -44.36
CA VAL A 425 17.92 25.57 -45.22
C VAL A 425 17.55 24.11 -44.98
N PHE A 426 17.31 23.72 -43.73
CA PHE A 426 16.87 22.38 -43.37
C PHE A 426 15.47 22.06 -43.93
N ILE A 427 14.53 23.00 -43.87
CA ILE A 427 13.20 22.86 -44.47
C ILE A 427 13.30 22.75 -46.00
N ILE A 428 14.14 23.56 -46.64
CA ILE A 428 14.37 23.48 -48.10
C ILE A 428 14.98 22.11 -48.45
N TRP A 429 15.95 21.63 -47.68
CA TRP A 429 16.55 20.32 -47.88
C TRP A 429 15.52 19.18 -47.74
N LEU A 430 14.67 19.22 -46.71
CA LEU A 430 13.56 18.27 -46.55
C LEU A 430 12.57 18.34 -47.71
N SER A 431 12.24 19.54 -48.20
CA SER A 431 11.34 19.70 -49.35
C SER A 431 11.94 19.15 -50.64
N ARG A 432 13.27 19.20 -50.79
CA ARG A 432 13.99 18.68 -51.96
C ARG A 432 14.08 17.16 -51.95
N ILE A 433 14.29 16.56 -50.77
CA ILE A 433 14.21 15.11 -50.58
C ILE A 433 12.81 14.57 -50.89
N HIS A 434 11.76 15.33 -50.60
CA HIS A 434 10.40 14.91 -50.92
C HIS A 434 10.08 15.01 -52.42
N GLN A 435 10.75 15.88 -53.17
CA GLN A 435 10.60 15.98 -54.63
C GLN A 435 11.42 14.93 -55.40
N GLU A 436 12.52 14.42 -54.84
CA GLU A 436 13.30 13.33 -55.45
C GLU A 436 12.68 11.93 -55.23
N GLY A 437 11.50 11.85 -54.59
CA GLY A 437 10.77 10.60 -54.32
C GLY A 437 9.62 10.27 -55.28
N GLU A 438 9.34 11.10 -56.29
CA GLU A 438 8.20 10.90 -57.22
C GLU A 438 8.58 10.52 -58.66
N ASP A 439 9.84 10.17 -58.94
CA ASP A 439 10.24 9.64 -60.26
C ASP A 439 10.72 8.19 -60.11
N GLY A 440 9.78 7.26 -59.95
CA GLY A 440 10.06 5.83 -59.77
C GLY A 440 8.91 4.94 -60.24
N GLU A 441 8.89 4.68 -61.54
CA GLU A 441 7.99 3.80 -62.27
C GLU A 441 8.04 2.34 -61.75
N TYR A 442 6.91 1.78 -61.32
CA TYR A 442 6.69 0.33 -61.20
C TYR A 442 5.30 -0.08 -61.72
N PRO A 443 5.19 -1.20 -62.46
CA PRO A 443 4.09 -1.44 -63.38
C PRO A 443 2.82 -2.00 -62.71
N THR A 444 1.67 -1.54 -63.19
CA THR A 444 0.36 -2.09 -62.85
C THR A 444 0.12 -3.41 -63.60
N ARG A 445 -0.09 -4.52 -62.87
CA ARG A 445 -0.57 -5.78 -63.45
C ARG A 445 -2.02 -6.04 -63.05
N ASN A 446 -2.90 -5.67 -63.97
CA ASN A 446 -4.28 -6.12 -64.07
C ASN A 446 -4.32 -7.65 -64.28
N VAL A 447 -5.04 -8.41 -63.44
CA VAL A 447 -5.65 -9.68 -63.87
C VAL A 447 -6.95 -9.91 -63.10
N ASN A 448 -8.07 -9.55 -63.71
CA ASN A 448 -9.29 -10.34 -63.62
C ASN A 448 -9.47 -11.04 -64.97
N ARG A 449 -9.59 -12.38 -64.97
CA ARG A 449 -10.60 -13.18 -65.71
C ARG A 449 -10.14 -14.63 -66.05
N ILE A 450 -10.72 -15.58 -65.31
CA ILE A 450 -11.31 -16.90 -65.71
C ILE A 450 -10.42 -17.98 -66.36
N VAL A 451 -10.30 -19.15 -65.71
CA VAL A 451 -10.61 -20.48 -66.31
C VAL A 451 -11.21 -21.42 -65.24
N ASN A 452 -12.39 -21.98 -65.54
CA ASN A 452 -13.04 -23.08 -64.82
C ASN A 452 -12.37 -24.43 -65.15
N SER A 453 -12.35 -25.39 -64.21
CA SER A 453 -13.08 -26.67 -64.35
C SER A 453 -12.76 -27.68 -63.23
N LEU A 454 -13.74 -28.58 -63.01
CA LEU A 454 -13.77 -29.83 -62.22
C LEU A 454 -14.11 -29.66 -60.71
N LYS A 455 -15.40 -29.66 -60.31
CA LYS A 455 -16.31 -30.81 -59.95
C LYS A 455 -15.73 -31.67 -58.79
N ARG A 456 -16.42 -32.13 -57.74
CA ARG A 456 -17.80 -32.25 -57.19
C ARG A 456 -17.56 -32.73 -55.72
N GLY A 457 -18.38 -32.59 -54.67
CA GLY A 457 -19.75 -32.12 -54.47
C GLY A 457 -20.21 -32.30 -53.00
N SER A 458 -21.48 -31.95 -52.74
CA SER A 458 -22.31 -32.16 -51.52
C SER A 458 -21.92 -31.32 -50.27
N LEU A 459 -22.78 -30.61 -49.53
CA LEU A 459 -24.23 -30.68 -49.26
C LEU A 459 -24.78 -29.29 -48.83
N GLN A 460 -26.10 -29.13 -49.05
CA GLN A 460 -26.97 -27.95 -48.86
C GLN A 460 -27.19 -27.56 -47.37
N ARG A 461 -27.09 -26.27 -47.02
CA ARG A 461 -28.16 -25.23 -46.86
C ARG A 461 -28.85 -25.19 -45.47
N LYS A 462 -28.72 -24.05 -44.76
CA LYS A 462 -29.88 -23.27 -44.22
C LYS A 462 -29.50 -21.91 -43.61
N LYS A 463 -30.13 -20.87 -44.19
CA LYS A 463 -30.70 -19.61 -43.67
C LYS A 463 -29.84 -18.63 -42.84
N LYS A 464 -29.56 -17.46 -43.44
CA LYS A 464 -29.50 -16.14 -42.74
C LYS A 464 -30.91 -15.68 -42.33
N PRO A 465 -31.03 -14.78 -41.34
CA PRO A 465 -31.28 -13.39 -41.70
C PRO A 465 -30.52 -12.32 -40.90
N LYS A 466 -30.26 -11.24 -41.63
CA LYS A 466 -30.21 -9.80 -41.27
C LYS A 466 -29.10 -9.27 -40.35
N HIS A 467 -28.21 -8.51 -40.99
CA HIS A 467 -27.39 -7.45 -40.41
C HIS A 467 -28.27 -6.38 -39.75
N TYR A 468 -27.92 -6.00 -38.53
CA TYR A 468 -28.14 -4.67 -37.98
C TYR A 468 -26.76 -4.01 -37.85
N SER A 469 -26.63 -2.79 -38.37
CA SER A 469 -25.40 -2.00 -38.41
C SER A 469 -24.96 -1.61 -37.00
N SER A 470 -23.66 -1.69 -36.73
CA SER A 470 -23.07 -1.27 -35.47
C SER A 470 -23.04 0.26 -35.35
N SER A 471 -23.67 0.79 -34.31
CA SER A 471 -23.26 2.07 -33.73
C SER A 471 -22.37 1.76 -32.54
N SER A 472 -21.12 2.23 -32.58
CA SER A 472 -20.18 2.18 -31.47
C SER A 472 -20.66 3.10 -30.33
N GLU A 473 -21.41 2.54 -29.39
CA GLU A 473 -21.52 3.14 -28.06
C GLU A 473 -20.20 2.89 -27.32
N SER A 474 -19.64 3.93 -26.72
CA SER A 474 -18.36 3.83 -25.99
C SER A 474 -18.61 3.13 -24.65
N ASP A 475 -17.65 2.31 -24.19
CA ASP A 475 -17.77 1.59 -22.89
C ASP A 475 -18.07 2.54 -21.72
N ASP A 476 -17.70 3.82 -21.82
CA ASP A 476 -17.99 4.90 -20.85
C ASP A 476 -19.50 5.18 -20.71
N ASP A 477 -20.29 5.11 -21.79
CA ASP A 477 -21.72 5.43 -21.79
C ASP A 477 -22.53 4.33 -21.08
N ILE A 478 -22.10 3.07 -21.20
CA ILE A 478 -22.76 1.91 -20.57
C ILE A 478 -22.47 1.87 -19.06
N GLU A 479 -21.24 2.23 -18.65
CA GLU A 479 -20.85 2.33 -17.24
C GLU A 479 -21.65 3.42 -16.50
N GLU A 480 -21.84 4.58 -17.13
CA GLU A 480 -22.69 5.66 -16.60
C GLU A 480 -24.18 5.27 -16.55
N LEU A 481 -24.68 4.58 -17.58
CA LEU A 481 -26.09 4.14 -17.65
C LEU A 481 -26.44 3.12 -16.56
N MET A 482 -25.50 2.24 -16.21
CA MET A 482 -25.69 1.21 -15.17
C MET A 482 -25.55 1.79 -13.76
N LEU A 483 -24.64 2.74 -13.53
CA LEU A 483 -24.58 3.50 -12.28
C LEU A 483 -25.84 4.33 -12.06
N ARG A 484 -26.42 4.91 -13.12
CA ARG A 484 -27.76 5.53 -13.06
C ARG A 484 -28.84 4.50 -12.71
N LYS A 485 -28.82 3.28 -13.23
CA LYS A 485 -29.77 2.22 -12.84
C LYS A 485 -29.59 1.77 -11.38
N MET A 486 -28.36 1.69 -10.88
CA MET A 486 -28.08 1.36 -9.47
C MET A 486 -28.51 2.50 -8.52
N ASN A 487 -28.33 3.76 -8.93
CA ASN A 487 -28.76 4.92 -8.17
C ASN A 487 -30.27 5.20 -8.26
N ASN A 488 -30.92 4.87 -9.38
CA ASN A 488 -32.38 5.02 -9.56
C ASN A 488 -33.19 3.91 -8.87
N ALA A 489 -32.55 2.83 -8.40
CA ALA A 489 -33.17 1.87 -7.49
C ALA A 489 -33.25 2.39 -6.03
N VAL A 490 -32.83 3.63 -5.77
CA VAL A 490 -32.96 4.32 -4.49
C VAL A 490 -34.11 5.31 -4.58
N ALA A 491 -35.23 5.01 -3.91
CA ALA A 491 -36.27 5.99 -3.67
C ALA A 491 -35.67 7.15 -2.85
N ARG A 492 -35.59 8.34 -3.46
CA ARG A 492 -35.40 9.61 -2.75
C ARG A 492 -36.78 10.14 -2.41
N ASP A 493 -37.11 10.19 -1.11
CA ASP A 493 -37.60 11.40 -0.42
C ASP A 493 -37.87 11.14 1.08
N GLN A 494 -37.60 12.16 1.88
CA GLN A 494 -37.60 12.23 3.36
C GLN A 494 -39.03 12.31 3.96
N PRO A 495 -39.22 12.74 5.23
CA PRO A 495 -38.99 12.05 6.52
C PRO A 495 -40.33 11.80 7.26
N LEU A 496 -40.46 10.76 8.09
CA LEU A 496 -41.51 10.77 9.12
C LEU A 496 -41.19 9.86 10.32
N TYR A 497 -40.97 10.51 11.45
CA TYR A 497 -41.10 9.91 12.78
C TYR A 497 -42.59 9.70 13.05
N LYS A 498 -43.07 8.45 13.16
CA LYS A 498 -44.14 8.00 14.08
C LYS A 498 -44.52 6.53 13.88
N SER A 499 -44.38 5.79 14.98
CA SER A 499 -45.15 4.61 15.44
C SER A 499 -45.58 3.53 14.44
N LEU A 500 -45.12 2.29 14.66
CA LEU A 500 -45.79 0.99 14.44
C LEU A 500 -44.68 -0.09 14.40
N ASP A 501 -44.63 -1.19 15.14
CA ASP A 501 -45.47 -1.77 16.19
C ASP A 501 -44.60 -2.85 16.89
N LYS A 502 -44.58 -2.91 18.21
CA LYS A 502 -43.57 -3.64 19.02
C LYS A 502 -43.82 -5.15 19.13
N HIS A 503 -44.66 -5.74 18.25
CA HIS A 503 -45.12 -7.12 18.43
C HIS A 503 -44.90 -8.10 17.26
N LYS A 504 -44.19 -7.70 16.19
CA LYS A 504 -43.90 -8.58 15.03
C LYS A 504 -42.41 -8.79 14.72
N MET A 505 -41.52 -8.62 15.71
CA MET A 505 -40.09 -8.90 15.60
C MET A 505 -39.58 -9.97 16.58
N ASN A 506 -40.50 -10.81 17.08
CA ASN A 506 -40.17 -12.09 17.71
C ASN A 506 -40.77 -13.19 16.83
N ASN A 507 -39.94 -14.14 16.37
CA ASN A 507 -40.26 -15.33 15.55
C ASN A 507 -39.89 -15.30 14.06
N MET A 508 -38.72 -14.77 13.70
CA MET A 508 -37.94 -15.36 12.60
C MET A 508 -36.47 -14.91 12.70
N VAL A 509 -35.55 -15.87 12.59
CA VAL A 509 -34.09 -15.76 12.80
C VAL A 509 -33.63 -15.81 14.27
N MET A 510 -34.06 -16.86 14.96
CA MET A 510 -33.32 -17.49 16.06
C MET A 510 -33.25 -18.98 15.74
N MET A 511 -32.18 -19.42 15.08
CA MET A 511 -31.55 -20.74 15.20
C MET A 511 -30.44 -20.85 14.15
N ASN A 512 -29.26 -21.26 14.63
CA ASN A 512 -28.01 -21.52 13.91
C ASN A 512 -27.13 -20.30 13.59
N ASN A 513 -26.49 -19.77 14.64
CA ASN A 513 -25.03 -19.54 14.70
C ASN A 513 -24.66 -18.77 16.00
N MET A 514 -25.02 -19.35 17.15
CA MET A 514 -24.62 -18.81 18.46
C MET A 514 -24.26 -19.96 19.42
N LYS A 515 -23.19 -20.66 19.06
CA LYS A 515 -22.31 -21.40 19.97
C LYS A 515 -20.90 -21.14 19.43
N TYR A 516 -19.95 -20.83 20.29
CA TYR A 516 -18.57 -20.41 20.00
C TYR A 516 -18.25 -18.91 20.00
N TRP A 517 -18.89 -18.09 20.84
CA TRP A 517 -18.27 -16.84 21.33
C TRP A 517 -18.85 -16.52 22.70
N ASN A 518 -18.22 -17.08 23.73
CA ASN A 518 -18.21 -16.67 25.14
C ASN A 518 -17.58 -17.83 25.93
N ASN A 519 -16.25 -17.81 26.10
CA ASN A 519 -15.52 -18.55 27.13
C ASN A 519 -14.03 -18.16 27.12
N GLU A 520 -13.72 -16.87 27.20
CA GLU A 520 -12.34 -16.40 27.44
C GLU A 520 -12.20 -15.51 28.69
N ASP A 521 -13.25 -15.31 29.50
CA ASP A 521 -13.19 -14.49 30.73
C ASP A 521 -13.49 -15.26 32.03
N GLU A 522 -13.46 -16.60 32.04
CA GLU A 522 -13.82 -17.39 33.25
C GLU A 522 -12.82 -18.52 33.61
N ILE A 523 -11.52 -18.31 33.40
CA ILE A 523 -10.47 -19.28 33.80
C ILE A 523 -9.38 -18.69 34.71
N GLU A 524 -9.39 -17.39 35.03
CA GLU A 524 -8.32 -16.77 35.85
C GLU A 524 -8.63 -16.52 37.34
N THR A 525 -9.69 -17.11 37.92
CA THR A 525 -10.04 -16.91 39.34
C THR A 525 -10.41 -18.18 40.14
N LYS A 526 -9.89 -19.36 39.77
CA LYS A 526 -10.09 -20.61 40.55
C LYS A 526 -8.81 -21.41 40.85
N VAL A 527 -7.74 -20.76 41.31
CA VAL A 527 -6.52 -21.45 41.83
C VAL A 527 -6.03 -20.91 43.19
N LYS A 528 -6.84 -20.15 43.94
CA LYS A 528 -6.52 -19.82 45.34
C LYS A 528 -7.75 -19.99 46.22
N GLU A 529 -8.05 -21.23 46.58
CA GLU A 529 -8.80 -21.62 47.79
C GLU A 529 -8.94 -23.14 47.80
N LYS A 530 -7.89 -23.84 48.23
CA LYS A 530 -7.95 -25.22 48.71
C LYS A 530 -6.64 -25.59 49.41
N SER A 531 -6.40 -24.98 50.56
CA SER A 531 -5.42 -25.46 51.54
C SER A 531 -5.79 -24.88 52.89
N LEU A 532 -6.56 -25.65 53.66
CA LEU A 532 -6.77 -25.62 55.11
C LEU A 532 -8.20 -26.10 55.36
N ASP A 533 -8.30 -27.38 55.70
CA ASP A 533 -9.15 -27.90 56.78
C ASP A 533 -9.26 -29.41 56.59
N ASN A 534 -8.57 -30.15 57.47
CA ASN A 534 -8.98 -31.43 58.05
C ASN A 534 -7.78 -32.01 58.82
N LEU A 535 -7.69 -31.63 60.09
CA LEU A 535 -6.84 -32.28 61.09
C LEU A 535 -7.63 -32.31 62.40
N GLU A 536 -8.37 -33.40 62.60
CA GLU A 536 -8.64 -34.01 63.91
C GLU A 536 -9.55 -35.22 63.73
N LEU A 537 -9.01 -36.41 63.98
CA LEU A 537 -9.76 -37.56 64.46
C LEU A 537 -8.90 -38.22 65.55
N ASP A 538 -9.42 -38.15 66.77
CA ASP A 538 -8.98 -38.90 67.94
C ASP A 538 -9.17 -40.41 67.76
N VAL A 539 -8.34 -41.15 68.52
CA VAL A 539 -8.22 -42.60 68.77
C VAL A 539 -7.18 -43.36 67.95
#